data_AF-A0A4P5P563-F1
#
_entry.id   AF-A0A4P5P563-F1
#
_cell.length_a   1.000
_cell.length_b   1.000
_cell.length_c   1.000
_cell.angle_alpha   90.00
_cell.angle_beta   90.00
_cell.angle_gamma   90.00
#
_symmetry.space_group_name_H-M   'P 1'
#
loop_
_entity.id
_entity.type
_entity.pdbx_description
1 polymer ?
#
loop_
_entity_poly.entity_id
_entity_poly.type
_entity_poly.pdbx_seq_one_letter_code
_entity_poly.pdbx_strand_id
1 'polypeptide(L)'
;MSKLLNLTKYDILDLFPRLSNLGASSFGEDPELFGDTLFEVIEDAPRMHRLPFKQRTVNELRTLLAYSDMDLDRVSWAVLGMDPTADIEEPPNWGSFPSLRAFWSAVLHTFENDPEVRAGREIDRDV
;
A
#
# COMPACT_ATOMS: atom_id res chain seq x y z
N MET A 1 10.74 -0.74 21.72
CA MET A 1 11.62 -1.74 21.07
C MET A 1 11.00 -2.10 19.74
N SER A 2 11.76 -2.01 18.64
CA SER A 2 11.27 -2.46 17.32
C SER A 2 11.08 -3.97 17.35
N LYS A 3 9.89 -4.43 16.95
CA LYS A 3 9.59 -5.86 16.87
C LYS A 3 10.30 -6.53 15.68
N LEU A 4 10.75 -5.74 14.71
CA LEU A 4 11.28 -6.20 13.44
C LEU A 4 12.81 -6.06 13.32
N LEU A 5 13.51 -5.68 14.40
CA LEU A 5 14.95 -5.37 14.41
C LEU A 5 15.83 -6.44 13.75
N ASN A 6 15.47 -7.71 13.87
CA ASN A 6 16.25 -8.86 13.38
C ASN A 6 15.75 -9.46 12.06
N LEU A 7 14.70 -8.91 11.46
CA LEU A 7 14.12 -9.47 10.23
C LEU A 7 14.84 -8.94 8.99
N THR A 8 15.24 -9.84 8.09
CA THR A 8 15.76 -9.45 6.77
C THR A 8 14.66 -8.83 5.92
N LYS A 9 15.05 -8.22 4.79
CA LYS A 9 14.09 -7.78 3.78
C LYS A 9 13.17 -8.92 3.35
N TYR A 10 13.72 -10.12 3.13
CA TYR A 10 12.95 -11.29 2.72
C TYR A 10 11.94 -11.73 3.79
N ASP A 11 12.34 -11.73 5.07
CA ASP A 11 11.41 -12.05 6.16
C ASP A 11 10.25 -11.05 6.23
N ILE A 12 10.51 -9.77 5.94
CA ILE A 12 9.47 -8.74 5.90
C ILE A 12 8.52 -8.96 4.72
N LEU A 13 9.04 -9.31 3.54
CA LEU A 13 8.21 -9.62 2.37
C LEU A 13 7.30 -10.83 2.64
N ASP A 14 7.80 -11.85 3.35
CA ASP A 14 7.02 -13.03 3.72
C ASP A 14 5.93 -12.72 4.77
N LEU A 15 6.16 -11.73 5.64
CA LEU A 15 5.16 -11.27 6.62
C LEU A 15 4.05 -10.43 6.01
N PHE A 16 4.36 -9.69 4.94
CA PHE A 16 3.43 -8.77 4.28
C PHE A 16 3.27 -9.06 2.79
N PRO A 17 2.88 -10.29 2.40
CA PRO A 17 2.89 -10.71 1.01
C PRO A 17 1.92 -9.92 0.13
N ARG A 18 0.84 -9.34 0.69
CA ARG A 18 -0.07 -8.48 -0.10
C ARG A 18 0.52 -7.09 -0.27
N LEU A 19 1.14 -6.51 0.75
CA LEU A 19 1.82 -5.22 0.62
C LEU A 19 3.01 -5.31 -0.33
N SER A 20 3.77 -6.41 -0.27
CA SER A 20 4.83 -6.70 -1.24
C SER A 20 4.30 -6.81 -2.67
N ASN A 21 3.11 -7.41 -2.86
CA ASN A 21 2.49 -7.47 -4.18
C ASN A 21 2.08 -6.08 -4.68
N LEU A 22 1.51 -5.24 -3.82
CA LEU A 22 1.17 -3.85 -4.18
C LEU A 22 2.43 -3.04 -4.52
N GLY A 23 3.49 -3.18 -3.71
CA GLY A 23 4.77 -2.53 -3.96
C GLY A 23 5.53 -3.01 -5.20
N ALA A 24 5.25 -4.23 -5.68
CA ALA A 24 5.77 -4.75 -6.95
C ALA A 24 4.82 -4.52 -8.14
N SER A 25 3.65 -3.92 -7.91
CA SER A 25 2.65 -3.58 -8.94
C SER A 25 2.28 -2.11 -8.82
N SER A 26 1.09 -1.77 -8.33
CA SER A 26 0.56 -0.40 -8.28
C SER A 26 1.53 0.64 -7.70
N PHE A 27 2.31 0.30 -6.68
CA PHE A 27 3.27 1.22 -6.05
C PHE A 27 4.73 0.99 -6.45
N GLY A 28 4.98 0.11 -7.42
CA GLY A 28 6.29 -0.15 -8.01
C GLY A 28 6.37 0.20 -9.49
N GLU A 29 5.23 0.51 -10.11
CA GLU A 29 5.16 1.03 -11.48
C GLU A 29 5.86 2.38 -11.55
N ASP A 30 6.63 2.58 -12.64
CA ASP A 30 7.32 3.83 -12.93
C ASP A 30 6.26 4.90 -13.24
N PRO A 31 6.09 5.90 -12.37
CA PRO A 31 4.99 6.82 -12.57
C PRO A 31 5.30 7.92 -13.62
N GLU A 32 6.49 7.91 -14.23
CA GLU A 32 6.76 8.59 -15.52
C GLU A 32 6.00 7.90 -16.66
N LEU A 33 5.68 6.62 -16.50
CA LEU A 33 5.02 5.79 -17.51
C LEU A 33 3.49 5.92 -17.50
N PHE A 34 2.89 6.19 -16.33
CA PHE A 34 1.44 6.17 -16.16
C PHE A 34 0.81 7.54 -15.88
N GLY A 35 1.58 8.52 -15.38
CA GLY A 35 1.10 9.88 -15.17
C GLY A 35 0.05 10.05 -14.05
N ASP A 36 -0.32 8.97 -13.37
CA ASP A 36 -1.25 8.96 -12.25
C ASP A 36 -0.59 9.52 -10.98
N THR A 37 -1.39 10.23 -10.19
CA THR A 37 -1.00 10.65 -8.84
C THR A 37 -1.02 9.48 -7.87
N LEU A 38 -0.28 9.57 -6.76
CA LEU A 38 -0.34 8.57 -5.69
C LEU A 38 -1.77 8.34 -5.18
N PHE A 39 -2.60 9.39 -5.16
CA PHE A 39 -4.00 9.26 -4.77
C PHE A 39 -4.82 8.43 -5.76
N GLU A 40 -4.65 8.65 -7.07
CA GLU A 40 -5.33 7.86 -8.12
C GLU A 40 -4.88 6.39 -8.07
N VAL A 41 -3.57 6.14 -7.95
CA VAL A 41 -3.03 4.78 -7.79
C VAL A 41 -3.61 4.09 -6.54
N ILE A 42 -3.72 4.81 -5.42
CA ILE A 42 -4.34 4.29 -4.19
C ILE A 42 -5.82 3.95 -4.41
N GLU A 43 -6.58 4.82 -5.08
CA GLU A 43 -8.01 4.61 -5.36
C GLU A 43 -8.27 3.41 -6.27
N ASP A 44 -7.39 3.16 -7.24
CA ASP A 44 -7.51 2.07 -8.19
C ASP A 44 -6.95 0.73 -7.68
N ALA A 45 -6.03 0.74 -6.71
CA ALA A 45 -5.40 -0.47 -6.20
C ALA A 45 -6.40 -1.58 -5.80
N PRO A 46 -7.50 -1.34 -5.05
CA PRO A 46 -8.47 -2.38 -4.74
C PRO A 46 -9.18 -2.93 -5.98
N ARG A 47 -9.39 -2.12 -7.01
CA ARG A 47 -10.14 -2.50 -8.23
C ARG A 47 -9.40 -3.56 -9.03
N MET A 48 -8.07 -3.61 -8.96
CA MET A 48 -7.27 -4.59 -9.68
C MET A 48 -7.25 -5.98 -9.01
N HIS A 49 -7.91 -6.14 -7.87
CA HIS A 49 -7.83 -7.36 -7.06
C HIS A 49 -9.20 -7.96 -6.73
N ARG A 50 -9.20 -9.24 -6.39
CA ARG A 50 -10.39 -9.97 -5.92
C ARG A 50 -10.54 -9.88 -4.41
N LEU A 51 -11.76 -10.05 -3.91
CA LEU A 51 -12.08 -9.95 -2.48
C LEU A 51 -11.09 -10.64 -1.52
N PRO A 52 -10.64 -11.91 -1.74
CA PRO A 52 -9.71 -12.55 -0.82
C PRO A 52 -8.37 -11.82 -0.69
N PHE A 53 -7.91 -11.18 -1.76
CA PHE A 53 -6.72 -10.34 -1.74
C PHE A 53 -7.00 -9.11 -0.89
N LYS A 54 -8.09 -8.38 -1.18
CA LYS A 54 -8.45 -7.13 -0.50
C LYS A 54 -8.59 -7.33 1.02
N GLN A 55 -9.27 -8.38 1.46
CA GLN A 55 -9.44 -8.70 2.88
C GLN A 55 -8.10 -8.99 3.59
N ARG A 56 -7.18 -9.70 2.92
CA ARG A 56 -5.84 -9.95 3.47
C ARG A 56 -5.04 -8.66 3.54
N THR A 57 -5.10 -7.82 2.51
CA THR A 57 -4.46 -6.50 2.50
C THR A 57 -4.94 -5.65 3.67
N VAL A 58 -6.25 -5.58 3.95
CA VAL A 58 -6.79 -4.86 5.12
C VAL A 58 -6.17 -5.36 6.43
N ASN A 59 -6.06 -6.68 6.62
CA ASN A 59 -5.48 -7.25 7.83
C ASN A 59 -3.97 -6.94 7.97
N GLU A 60 -3.23 -7.02 6.86
CA GLU A 60 -1.81 -6.66 6.82
C GLU A 60 -1.60 -5.17 7.13
N LEU A 61 -2.40 -4.28 6.52
CA LEU A 61 -2.35 -2.83 6.78
C LEU A 61 -2.67 -2.48 8.22
N ARG A 62 -3.71 -3.08 8.81
CA ARG A 62 -4.03 -2.89 10.24
C ARG A 62 -2.89 -3.36 11.14
N THR A 63 -2.24 -4.47 10.79
CA THR A 63 -1.07 -4.99 11.52
C THR A 63 0.12 -4.04 11.40
N LEU A 64 0.41 -3.55 10.19
CA LEU A 64 1.48 -2.59 9.94
C LEU A 64 1.26 -1.28 10.69
N LEU A 65 0.05 -0.72 10.65
CA LEU A 65 -0.28 0.55 11.32
C LEU A 65 -0.28 0.45 12.84
N ALA A 66 -0.38 -0.76 13.41
CA ALA A 66 -0.20 -0.99 14.84
C ALA A 66 1.28 -0.97 15.29
N TYR A 67 2.23 -1.03 14.34
CA TYR A 67 3.66 -0.90 14.65
C TYR A 67 4.11 0.54 14.86
N SER A 68 5.30 0.68 15.45
CA SER A 68 5.97 1.97 15.63
C SER A 68 6.36 2.59 14.30
N ASP A 69 6.54 3.91 14.25
CA ASP A 69 6.95 4.60 13.00
C ASP A 69 8.31 4.09 12.47
N MET A 70 9.23 3.70 13.36
CA MET A 70 10.51 3.08 12.97
C MET A 70 10.33 1.70 12.32
N ASP A 71 9.42 0.87 12.82
CA ASP A 71 9.10 -0.42 12.19
C ASP A 71 8.38 -0.21 10.85
N LEU A 72 7.50 0.78 10.80
CA LEU A 72 6.74 1.14 9.62
C LEU A 72 7.67 1.67 8.50
N ASP A 73 8.66 2.48 8.83
CA ASP A 73 9.73 2.89 7.91
C ASP A 73 10.46 1.66 7.32
N ARG A 74 10.94 0.77 8.18
CA ARG A 74 11.64 -0.45 7.75
C ARG A 74 10.79 -1.33 6.84
N VAL A 75 9.51 -1.52 7.15
CA VAL A 75 8.59 -2.29 6.30
C VAL A 75 8.35 -1.57 4.98
N SER A 76 8.13 -0.26 5.01
CA SER A 76 7.87 0.54 3.82
C SER A 76 9.02 0.44 2.83
N TRP A 77 10.26 0.61 3.27
CA TRP A 77 11.45 0.44 2.41
C TRP A 77 11.67 -0.99 1.91
N ALA A 78 11.14 -1.99 2.62
CA ALA A 78 11.22 -3.37 2.18
C ALA A 78 10.19 -3.67 1.08
N VAL A 79 8.96 -3.18 1.23
CA VAL A 79 7.83 -3.52 0.36
C VAL A 79 7.64 -2.55 -0.80
N LEU A 80 7.93 -1.26 -0.62
CA LEU A 80 7.80 -0.23 -1.65
C LEU A 80 9.11 -0.11 -2.44
N GLY A 81 8.97 0.15 -3.74
CA GLY A 81 10.09 0.55 -4.60
C GLY A 81 10.34 2.06 -4.62
N MET A 82 9.49 2.85 -3.98
CA MET A 82 9.47 4.32 -4.03
C MET A 82 9.20 4.94 -2.65
N ASP A 83 9.54 6.23 -2.49
CA ASP A 83 9.25 7.01 -1.29
C ASP A 83 7.99 7.88 -1.50
N PRO A 84 6.83 7.50 -0.92
CA PRO A 84 5.59 8.25 -1.09
C PRO A 84 5.57 9.57 -0.31
N THR A 85 6.63 9.89 0.44
CA THR A 85 6.79 11.13 1.20
C THR A 85 7.76 12.11 0.55
N ALA A 86 8.45 11.69 -0.51
CA ALA A 86 9.33 12.55 -1.28
C ALA A 86 8.50 13.63 -1.99
N ASP A 87 8.87 14.88 -1.79
CA ASP A 87 8.30 16.01 -2.53
C ASP A 87 9.03 16.12 -3.87
N ILE A 88 8.39 15.69 -4.95
CA ILE A 88 8.97 15.71 -6.29
C ILE A 88 8.52 17.00 -6.98
N GLU A 89 9.46 17.95 -7.07
CA GLU A 89 9.21 19.27 -7.70
C GLU A 89 9.14 19.21 -9.23
N GLU A 90 9.85 18.27 -9.86
CA GLU A 90 9.88 18.13 -11.32
C GLU A 90 8.81 17.16 -11.81
N PRO A 91 8.14 17.45 -12.94
CA PRO A 91 7.11 16.58 -13.47
C PRO A 91 7.66 15.20 -13.88
N PRO A 92 6.85 14.15 -13.71
CA PRO A 92 5.45 14.24 -13.31
C PRO A 92 5.32 14.30 -11.78
N ASN A 93 4.58 15.32 -11.30
CA ASN A 93 4.34 15.51 -9.88
C ASN A 93 3.21 14.58 -9.44
N TRP A 94 3.59 13.47 -8.82
CA TRP A 94 2.64 12.43 -8.38
C TRP A 94 2.02 12.74 -7.02
N GLY A 95 2.36 13.86 -6.41
CA GLY A 95 1.99 14.23 -5.05
C GLY A 95 2.81 13.49 -3.99
N SER A 96 2.63 13.89 -2.74
CA SER A 96 3.32 13.32 -1.60
C SER A 96 2.40 13.20 -0.39
N PHE A 97 2.76 12.29 0.52
CA PHE A 97 2.12 12.16 1.82
C PHE A 97 3.00 12.77 2.92
N PRO A 98 2.41 13.38 3.95
CA PRO A 98 3.17 14.02 5.03
C PRO A 98 3.91 13.01 5.94
N SER A 99 3.60 11.71 5.81
CA SER A 99 4.32 10.62 6.47
C SER A 99 3.92 9.27 5.85
N LEU A 100 4.77 8.26 6.03
CA LEU A 100 4.45 6.88 5.66
C LEU A 100 3.18 6.37 6.37
N ARG A 101 2.93 6.82 7.61
CA ARG A 101 1.69 6.48 8.33
C ARG A 101 0.47 7.07 7.65
N ALA A 102 0.54 8.31 7.17
CA ALA A 102 -0.54 8.93 6.40
C ALA A 102 -0.79 8.18 5.09
N PHE A 103 0.27 7.82 4.37
CA PHE A 103 0.20 6.99 3.16
C PHE A 103 -0.50 5.65 3.43
N TRP A 104 0.00 4.83 4.35
CA TRP A 104 -0.60 3.53 4.65
C TRP A 104 -2.01 3.63 5.23
N SER A 105 -2.34 4.72 5.94
CA SER A 105 -3.71 4.97 6.40
C SER A 105 -4.65 5.28 5.25
N ALA A 106 -4.19 6.02 4.23
CA ALA A 106 -4.97 6.26 3.02
C ALA A 106 -5.20 4.97 2.24
N VAL A 107 -4.16 4.14 2.04
CA VAL A 107 -4.29 2.81 1.43
C VAL A 107 -5.31 1.96 2.19
N LEU A 108 -5.21 1.91 3.53
CA LEU A 108 -6.17 1.16 4.35
C LEU A 108 -7.59 1.67 4.16
N HIS A 109 -7.77 2.99 4.20
CA HIS A 109 -9.09 3.61 4.04
C HIS A 109 -9.73 3.22 2.72
N THR A 110 -8.99 3.24 1.61
CA THR A 110 -9.53 2.84 0.30
C THR A 110 -9.90 1.36 0.28
N PHE A 111 -9.04 0.47 0.79
CA PHE A 111 -9.34 -0.96 0.84
C PHE A 111 -10.53 -1.29 1.76
N GLU A 112 -10.67 -0.63 2.90
CA GLU A 112 -11.82 -0.81 3.81
C GLU A 112 -13.13 -0.31 3.20
N ASN A 113 -13.06 0.72 2.34
CA ASN A 113 -14.22 1.30 1.69
C ASN A 113 -14.56 0.68 0.34
N ASP A 114 -13.73 -0.23 -0.17
CA ASP A 114 -14.03 -1.00 -1.38
C ASP A 114 -15.40 -1.71 -1.24
N PRO A 115 -16.28 -1.62 -2.25
CA PRO A 115 -17.62 -2.18 -2.16
C PRO A 115 -17.65 -3.68 -1.79
N GLU A 116 -16.75 -4.49 -2.35
CA GLU A 116 -16.69 -5.94 -2.08
C GLU A 116 -16.26 -6.19 -0.63
N VAL A 117 -15.28 -5.44 -0.13
CA VAL A 117 -14.81 -5.54 1.26
C VAL A 117 -15.90 -5.15 2.24
N ARG A 118 -16.60 -4.03 1.99
CA ARG A 118 -17.74 -3.57 2.81
C ARG A 118 -18.89 -4.56 2.80
N ALA A 119 -19.18 -5.16 1.65
CA ALA A 119 -20.25 -6.15 1.51
C ALA A 119 -19.85 -7.54 2.05
N GLY A 120 -18.56 -7.80 2.22
CA GLY A 120 -18.03 -9.11 2.62
C GLY A 120 -18.22 -10.20 1.57
N ARG A 121 -18.54 -9.85 0.32
CA ARG A 121 -18.77 -10.76 -0.80
C ARG A 121 -18.33 -10.11 -2.11
N GLU A 122 -17.96 -10.93 -3.09
CA GLU A 122 -17.74 -10.43 -4.44
C GLU A 122 -19.04 -9.82 -4.94
N ILE A 123 -18.93 -8.64 -5.55
CA ILE A 123 -20.01 -7.94 -6.20
C ILE A 123 -19.78 -8.12 -7.69
N ASP A 124 -20.81 -8.53 -8.43
CA ASP A 124 -20.72 -8.57 -9.88
C ASP A 124 -20.34 -7.18 -10.36
N ARG A 125 -19.16 -7.09 -10.96
CA ARG A 125 -18.76 -5.91 -11.71
C ARG A 125 -19.52 -6.01 -13.01
N ASP A 126 -20.74 -5.49 -13.01
CA ASP A 126 -21.44 -5.25 -14.26
C ASP A 126 -20.47 -4.48 -15.16
N VAL A 127 -20.17 -5.13 -16.29
CA VAL A 127 -19.18 -4.80 -17.34
C VAL A 127 -19.05 -3.33 -17.68
#